data_AF-A0A9P0CJ32-F1
#
_entry.id   AF-A0A9P0CJ32-F1
#
_cell.length_a   1.000
_cell.length_b   1.000
_cell.length_c   1.000
_cell.angle_alpha   90.00
_cell.angle_beta   90.00
_cell.angle_gamma   90.00
#
_symmetry.space_group_name_H-M   'P 1'
#
loop_
_entity.id
_entity.type
_entity.pdbx_description
1 polymer ?
#
loop_
_entity_poly.entity_id
_entity_poly.type
_entity_poly.pdbx_seq_one_letter_code
_entity_poly.pdbx_strand_id
1 'polypeptide(L)'
;MTMVGGKVCYAATGTKSTSQCYICGATSKDFYHLDFKNEINYEFGLLVLHARIRLFESILHLAYKLPVKKKNRKRKTETQKNIDKERELEIQKRFQNETGLLVDISKANFGNTNDGKTSRRFFEHLKVASKITGISDDLIYKLKVKLEIIRADI
;
A
#
# COMPACT_ATOMS: atom_id res chain seq x y z
N MET A 1 -15.40 -19.36 1.30
CA MET A 1 -16.28 -18.18 1.46
C MET A 1 -15.71 -17.01 0.65
N THR A 2 -16.44 -16.50 -0.35
CA THR A 2 -16.02 -15.31 -1.13
C THR A 2 -16.77 -14.06 -0.62
N MET A 3 -16.16 -12.87 -0.72
CA MET A 3 -16.66 -11.58 -0.17
C MET A 3 -16.58 -11.39 1.34
N VAL A 4 -15.52 -11.90 1.97
CA VAL A 4 -15.28 -11.76 3.40
C VAL A 4 -14.29 -10.63 3.65
N GLY A 5 -14.62 -9.66 4.51
CA GLY A 5 -13.69 -8.58 4.85
C GLY A 5 -12.40 -9.11 5.48
N GLY A 6 -11.26 -8.46 5.22
CA GLY A 6 -9.95 -8.99 5.65
C GLY A 6 -9.85 -9.30 7.15
N LYS A 7 -10.50 -8.50 8.01
CA LYS A 7 -10.57 -8.75 9.46
C LYS A 7 -11.26 -10.08 9.80
N VAL A 8 -12.29 -10.45 9.05
CA VAL A 8 -12.99 -11.73 9.23
C VAL A 8 -12.13 -12.87 8.72
N CYS A 9 -11.37 -12.69 7.63
CA CYS A 9 -10.38 -13.69 7.20
C CYS A 9 -9.35 -13.96 8.30
N TYR A 10 -8.82 -12.90 8.95
CA TYR A 10 -7.89 -13.06 10.08
C TYR A 10 -8.48 -13.87 11.24
N ALA A 11 -9.74 -13.61 11.59
CA ALA A 11 -10.44 -14.35 12.64
C ALA A 11 -10.67 -15.82 12.23
N ALA A 12 -11.09 -16.07 11.00
CA ALA A 12 -11.39 -17.39 10.47
C ALA A 12 -10.13 -18.26 10.30
N THR A 13 -8.98 -17.68 9.94
CA THR A 13 -7.71 -18.40 9.82
C THR A 13 -6.95 -18.51 11.14
N GLY A 14 -7.50 -17.99 12.25
CA GLY A 14 -6.79 -17.92 13.54
C GLY A 14 -5.50 -17.08 13.50
N THR A 15 -5.31 -16.25 12.47
CA THR A 15 -4.12 -15.42 12.30
C THR A 15 -4.20 -14.22 13.25
N LYS A 16 -3.36 -14.22 14.28
CA LYS A 16 -3.42 -13.25 15.39
C LYS A 16 -3.04 -11.82 15.00
N SER A 17 -2.23 -11.63 13.96
CA SER A 17 -1.71 -10.33 13.55
C SER A 17 -2.17 -9.93 12.16
N THR A 18 -2.65 -8.69 12.02
CA THR A 18 -2.96 -8.08 10.72
C THR A 18 -1.72 -7.75 9.88
N SER A 19 -0.53 -7.88 10.46
CA SER A 19 0.77 -7.73 9.76
C SER A 19 1.31 -9.06 9.19
N GLN A 20 0.64 -10.18 9.51
CA GLN A 20 0.93 -11.50 8.97
C GLN A 20 -0.04 -11.76 7.81
N CYS A 21 0.39 -12.49 6.78
CA CYS A 21 -0.49 -12.87 5.69
C CYS A 21 -1.50 -13.92 6.16
N TYR A 22 -2.80 -13.66 6.08
CA TYR A 22 -3.82 -14.67 6.43
C TYR A 22 -3.90 -15.82 5.41
N ILE A 23 -3.33 -15.65 4.21
CA ILE A 23 -3.35 -16.66 3.14
C ILE A 23 -2.26 -17.70 3.37
N CYS A 24 -1.04 -17.29 3.71
CA CYS A 24 0.12 -18.18 3.81
C CYS A 24 0.84 -18.11 5.16
N GLY A 25 0.36 -17.34 6.12
CA GLY A 25 1.01 -17.17 7.43
C GLY A 25 2.35 -16.43 7.40
N ALA A 26 2.82 -15.95 6.25
CA ALA A 26 4.10 -15.25 6.12
C ALA A 26 4.09 -13.88 6.82
N THR A 27 5.21 -13.49 7.41
CA THR A 27 5.44 -12.15 7.94
C THR A 27 6.21 -11.29 6.93
N SER A 28 6.30 -9.97 7.18
CA SER A 28 7.12 -9.09 6.34
C SER A 28 8.62 -9.44 6.30
N LYS A 29 9.12 -10.32 7.18
CA LYS A 29 10.50 -10.83 7.09
C LYS A 29 10.61 -11.92 6.02
N ASP A 30 9.59 -12.76 5.93
CA ASP A 30 9.60 -13.95 5.09
C ASP A 30 9.46 -13.59 3.61
N PHE A 31 8.70 -12.53 3.30
CA PHE A 31 8.55 -11.99 1.94
C PHE A 31 9.86 -11.46 1.31
N TYR A 32 10.95 -11.35 2.07
CA TYR A 32 12.27 -11.04 1.50
C TYR A 32 12.89 -12.27 0.79
N HIS A 33 12.46 -13.48 1.15
CA HIS A 33 12.95 -14.73 0.59
C HIS A 33 11.91 -15.28 -0.40
N LEU A 34 12.29 -15.42 -1.66
CA LEU A 34 11.37 -15.82 -2.74
C LEU A 34 11.01 -17.32 -2.71
N ASP A 35 11.77 -18.14 -1.98
CA ASP A 35 11.59 -19.59 -1.89
C ASP A 35 10.55 -20.02 -0.82
N PHE A 36 9.78 -19.07 -0.30
CA PHE A 36 8.87 -19.30 0.81
C PHE A 36 7.67 -20.17 0.41
N LYS A 37 7.60 -21.40 0.94
CA LYS A 37 6.49 -22.34 0.74
C LYS A 37 5.79 -22.60 2.08
N ASN A 38 4.60 -22.04 2.23
CA ASN A 38 3.68 -22.40 3.31
C ASN A 38 2.39 -22.97 2.70
N GLU A 39 1.62 -23.69 3.51
CA GLU A 39 0.24 -24.04 3.14
C GLU A 39 -0.56 -22.76 2.84
N ILE A 40 -1.23 -22.78 1.70
CA ILE A 40 -1.97 -21.63 1.19
C ILE A 40 -3.45 -21.88 1.42
N ASN A 41 -4.10 -20.98 2.16
CA ASN A 41 -5.54 -20.98 2.32
C ASN A 41 -6.21 -20.26 1.14
N TYR A 42 -6.66 -21.03 0.16
CA TYR A 42 -7.40 -20.53 -1.02
C TYR A 42 -8.90 -20.37 -0.76
N GLU A 43 -9.40 -20.68 0.44
CA GLU A 43 -10.83 -20.62 0.77
C GLU A 43 -11.38 -19.19 0.78
N PHE A 44 -10.49 -18.23 1.02
CA PHE A 44 -10.77 -16.80 0.99
C PHE A 44 -10.33 -16.21 -0.35
N GLY A 45 -11.29 -15.69 -1.11
CA GLY A 45 -11.00 -14.99 -2.36
C GLY A 45 -10.15 -13.73 -2.17
N LEU A 46 -9.50 -13.27 -3.24
CA LEU A 46 -8.69 -12.05 -3.21
C LEU A 46 -9.56 -10.81 -3.00
N LEU A 47 -9.20 -9.99 -2.02
CA LEU A 47 -9.87 -8.72 -1.75
C LEU A 47 -9.32 -7.61 -2.65
N VAL A 48 -9.70 -7.62 -3.93
CA VAL A 48 -9.17 -6.73 -4.98
C VAL A 48 -9.20 -5.25 -4.58
N LEU A 49 -10.30 -4.79 -3.99
CA LEU A 49 -10.42 -3.41 -3.50
C LEU A 49 -9.33 -3.09 -2.47
N HIS A 50 -9.15 -3.96 -1.47
CA HIS A 50 -8.13 -3.80 -0.46
C HIS A 50 -6.71 -3.95 -1.02
N ALA A 51 -6.49 -4.85 -1.98
CA ALA A 51 -5.22 -4.97 -2.67
C ALA A 51 -4.82 -3.65 -3.35
N ARG A 52 -5.74 -3.00 -4.06
CA ARG A 52 -5.51 -1.70 -4.68
C ARG A 52 -5.21 -0.60 -3.66
N ILE A 53 -6.04 -0.47 -2.62
CA ILE A 53 -5.85 0.57 -1.58
C ILE A 53 -4.53 0.36 -0.85
N ARG A 54 -4.21 -0.87 -0.42
CA ARG A 54 -2.96 -1.17 0.30
C ARG A 54 -1.72 -0.98 -0.56
N LEU A 55 -1.81 -1.29 -1.85
CA LEU A 55 -0.71 -1.04 -2.77
C LEU A 55 -0.45 0.46 -2.95
N PHE A 56 -1.52 1.24 -3.13
CA PHE A 56 -1.44 2.70 -3.18
C PHE A 56 -0.80 3.28 -1.91
N GLU A 57 -1.27 2.89 -0.72
CA GLU A 57 -0.68 3.31 0.57
C GLU A 57 0.80 2.90 0.67
N SER A 58 1.16 1.70 0.20
CA SER A 58 2.54 1.22 0.23
C SER A 58 3.46 2.06 -0.67
N ILE A 59 2.97 2.51 -1.83
CA ILE A 59 3.70 3.40 -2.74
C ILE A 59 3.94 4.76 -2.08
N LEU A 60 2.92 5.35 -1.44
CA LEU A 60 3.07 6.61 -0.69
C LEU A 60 4.08 6.47 0.45
N HIS A 61 3.92 5.44 1.27
CA HIS A 61 4.82 5.16 2.38
C HIS A 61 6.27 4.88 1.95
N LEU A 62 6.47 4.35 0.75
CA LEU A 62 7.79 4.21 0.15
C LEU A 62 8.33 5.58 -0.25
N ALA A 63 7.51 6.38 -0.95
CA ALA A 63 7.87 7.72 -1.42
C ALA A 63 8.32 8.66 -0.29
N TYR A 64 7.64 8.62 0.87
CA TYR A 64 8.02 9.41 2.05
C TYR A 64 9.41 9.04 2.58
N LYS A 65 9.80 7.77 2.45
CA LYS A 65 11.06 7.23 2.98
C LYS A 65 12.21 7.27 1.98
N LEU A 66 11.96 7.68 0.73
CA LEU A 66 12.97 7.78 -0.34
C LEU A 66 14.13 8.72 0.00
N PRO A 67 13.99 9.83 0.74
CA PRO A 67 15.12 10.69 1.08
C PRO A 67 16.11 10.02 2.05
N VAL A 68 15.59 9.28 3.03
CA VAL A 68 16.40 8.68 4.11
C VAL A 68 17.04 7.34 3.68
N LYS A 69 16.47 6.63 2.67
CA LYS A 69 16.93 5.35 2.09
C LYS A 69 17.52 4.37 3.11
N LYS A 70 16.85 4.17 4.24
CA LYS A 70 17.39 3.32 5.31
C LYS A 70 17.23 1.84 4.96
N LYS A 71 18.36 1.15 4.73
CA LYS A 71 18.40 -0.29 4.41
C LYS A 71 17.95 -1.20 5.57
N ASN A 72 18.00 -0.75 6.82
CA ASN A 72 17.84 -1.62 8.00
C ASN A 72 16.77 -1.11 8.98
N ARG A 73 16.12 -2.03 9.71
CA ARG A 73 15.13 -1.79 10.79
C ARG A 73 15.67 -1.06 12.03
N LYS A 74 16.84 -0.39 11.93
CA LYS A 74 17.40 0.41 13.03
C LYS A 74 16.49 1.61 13.31
N ARG A 75 16.25 1.90 14.60
CA ARG A 75 15.46 3.06 15.07
C ARG A 75 15.88 4.32 14.32
N LYS A 76 14.91 5.04 13.75
CA LYS A 76 15.16 6.32 13.06
C LYS A 76 15.57 7.37 14.09
N THR A 77 16.56 8.20 13.75
CA THR A 77 16.87 9.41 14.52
C THR A 77 15.72 10.40 14.37
N GLU A 78 15.60 11.36 15.28
CA GLU A 78 14.52 12.35 15.20
C GLU A 78 14.62 13.19 13.91
N THR A 79 15.84 13.55 13.51
CA THR A 79 16.11 14.20 12.22
C THR A 79 15.58 13.41 11.03
N GLN A 80 15.78 12.08 11.01
CA GLN A 80 15.28 11.23 9.93
C GLN A 80 13.75 11.18 9.87
N LYS A 81 13.08 11.15 11.04
CA LYS A 81 11.62 11.21 11.08
C LYS A 81 11.09 12.55 10.60
N ASN A 82 11.76 13.65 10.93
CA ASN A 82 11.36 14.97 10.46
C ASN A 82 11.48 15.08 8.94
N ILE A 83 12.56 14.55 8.35
CA ILE A 83 12.71 14.47 6.89
C ILE A 83 11.56 13.66 6.25
N ASP A 84 11.19 12.51 6.82
CA ASP A 84 10.07 11.73 6.28
C ASP A 84 8.74 12.52 6.35
N LYS A 85 8.49 13.23 7.46
CA LYS A 85 7.27 14.04 7.66
C LYS A 85 7.22 15.24 6.71
N GLU A 86 8.34 15.93 6.53
CA GLU A 86 8.44 17.03 5.56
C GLU A 86 8.17 16.54 4.14
N ARG A 87 8.73 15.38 3.78
CA ARG A 87 8.49 14.76 2.48
C ARG A 87 7.04 14.32 2.31
N GLU A 88 6.42 13.78 3.36
CA GLU A 88 5.00 13.43 3.38
C GLU A 88 4.12 14.65 3.11
N LEU A 89 4.33 15.75 3.84
CA LEU A 89 3.61 17.01 3.64
C LEU A 89 3.82 17.61 2.24
N GLU A 90 5.04 17.54 1.71
CA GLU A 90 5.34 17.98 0.34
C GLU A 90 4.53 17.17 -0.68
N ILE A 91 4.56 15.84 -0.57
CA ILE A 91 3.83 14.95 -1.48
C ILE A 91 2.32 15.17 -1.39
N GLN A 92 1.76 15.27 -0.18
CA GLN A 92 0.34 15.55 0.03
C GLN A 92 -0.09 16.86 -0.64
N LYS A 93 0.67 17.95 -0.42
CA LYS A 93 0.41 19.26 -1.04
C LYS A 93 0.50 19.20 -2.56
N ARG A 94 1.50 18.48 -3.11
CA ARG A 94 1.66 18.34 -4.56
C ARG A 94 0.51 17.56 -5.19
N PHE A 95 0.02 16.49 -4.55
CA PHE A 95 -1.17 15.79 -5.04
C PHE A 95 -2.41 16.68 -5.01
N GLN A 96 -2.60 17.45 -3.95
CA GLN A 96 -3.71 18.40 -3.86
C GLN A 96 -3.62 19.47 -4.96
N ASN A 97 -2.45 20.06 -5.18
CA ASN A 97 -2.26 21.16 -6.13
C ASN A 97 -2.26 20.70 -7.59
N GLU A 98 -1.58 19.60 -7.92
CA GLU A 98 -1.42 19.13 -9.31
C GLU A 98 -2.62 18.29 -9.79
N THR A 99 -3.40 17.67 -8.89
CA THR A 99 -4.49 16.74 -9.27
C THR A 99 -5.81 16.95 -8.54
N GLY A 100 -5.85 17.84 -7.54
CA GLY A 100 -7.01 18.01 -6.65
C GLY A 100 -7.25 16.81 -5.74
N LEU A 101 -6.26 15.93 -5.57
CA LEU A 101 -6.40 14.68 -4.81
C LEU A 101 -5.89 14.87 -3.38
N LEU A 102 -6.74 14.61 -2.40
CA LEU A 102 -6.35 14.56 -0.99
C LEU A 102 -5.89 13.14 -0.65
N VAL A 103 -4.60 12.98 -0.39
CA VAL A 103 -3.99 11.68 -0.07
C VAL A 103 -3.51 11.65 1.37
N ASP A 104 -3.74 10.53 2.04
CA ASP A 104 -3.21 10.22 3.37
C ASP A 104 -3.54 11.22 4.49
N ILE A 105 -4.67 11.90 4.36
CA ILE A 105 -5.15 12.84 5.38
C ILE A 105 -6.07 12.10 6.35
N SER A 106 -5.74 12.14 7.65
CA SER A 106 -6.58 11.59 8.72
C SER A 106 -7.96 12.24 8.74
N LYS A 107 -9.01 11.42 8.84
CA LYS A 107 -10.39 11.89 9.02
C LYS A 107 -10.72 11.95 10.52
N ALA A 108 -11.57 12.90 10.92
CA ALA A 108 -11.91 13.17 12.33
C ALA A 108 -12.46 11.95 13.10
N ASN A 109 -13.06 10.97 12.40
CA ASN A 109 -13.62 9.77 13.01
C ASN A 109 -12.68 8.57 12.87
N PHE A 110 -12.60 8.01 11.67
CA PHE A 110 -11.85 6.79 11.41
C PHE A 110 -11.29 6.76 9.99
N GLY A 111 -10.08 6.22 9.86
CA GLY A 111 -9.39 6.08 8.59
C GLY A 111 -8.80 7.38 8.06
N ASN A 112 -8.40 7.35 6.81
CA ASN A 112 -7.79 8.46 6.08
C ASN A 112 -8.55 8.70 4.76
N THR A 113 -8.05 9.62 3.94
CA THR A 113 -8.57 9.88 2.59
C THR A 113 -8.20 8.80 1.57
N ASN A 114 -7.46 7.75 1.94
CA ASN A 114 -7.06 6.68 1.05
C ASN A 114 -8.17 5.64 0.90
N ASP A 115 -9.18 5.97 0.10
CA ASP A 115 -10.26 5.06 -0.26
C ASP A 115 -10.13 4.52 -1.69
N GLY A 116 -11.13 3.75 -2.12
CA GLY A 116 -11.18 3.17 -3.46
C GLY A 116 -11.19 4.23 -4.57
N LYS A 117 -11.80 5.39 -4.34
CA LYS A 117 -11.85 6.49 -5.31
C LYS A 117 -10.50 7.17 -5.40
N THR A 118 -9.87 7.44 -4.26
CA THR A 118 -8.53 8.05 -4.20
C THR A 118 -7.48 7.17 -4.89
N SER A 119 -7.44 5.88 -4.55
CA SER A 119 -6.51 4.94 -5.17
C SER A 119 -6.73 4.78 -6.67
N ARG A 120 -7.98 4.77 -7.15
CA ARG A 120 -8.28 4.72 -8.58
C ARG A 120 -7.75 5.95 -9.31
N ARG A 121 -8.03 7.16 -8.81
CA ARG A 121 -7.54 8.41 -9.42
C ARG A 121 -6.01 8.49 -9.43
N PHE A 122 -5.34 7.98 -8.40
CA PHE A 122 -3.89 7.88 -8.36
C PHE A 122 -3.34 7.06 -9.55
N PHE A 123 -3.93 5.90 -9.85
CA PHE A 123 -3.49 5.03 -10.96
C PHE A 123 -3.96 5.50 -12.36
N GLU A 124 -4.87 6.46 -12.45
CA GLU A 124 -5.30 7.07 -13.72
C GLU A 124 -4.22 8.03 -14.28
N HIS A 125 -3.51 8.76 -13.42
CA HIS A 125 -2.52 9.76 -13.80
C HIS A 125 -1.08 9.35 -13.46
N LEU A 126 -0.62 8.24 -14.04
CA LEU A 126 0.66 7.59 -13.72
C LEU A 126 1.89 8.52 -13.80
N LYS A 127 1.98 9.34 -14.86
CA LYS A 127 3.11 10.27 -15.04
C LYS A 127 3.17 11.31 -13.93
N VAL A 128 2.02 11.84 -13.51
CA VAL A 128 1.93 12.81 -12.41
C VAL A 128 2.25 12.13 -11.09
N ALA A 129 1.69 10.94 -10.85
CA ALA A 129 2.00 10.15 -9.66
C ALA A 129 3.50 9.83 -9.55
N SER A 130 4.13 9.41 -10.64
CA SER A 130 5.58 9.16 -10.71
C SER A 130 6.39 10.41 -10.40
N LYS A 131 6.06 11.54 -11.05
CA LYS A 131 6.71 12.85 -10.83
C LYS A 131 6.59 13.34 -9.39
N ILE A 132 5.45 13.12 -8.73
CA ILE A 132 5.23 13.56 -7.34
C ILE A 132 5.97 12.63 -6.38
N THR A 133 5.80 11.32 -6.54
CA THR A 133 6.36 10.32 -5.61
C THR A 133 7.87 10.13 -5.77
N GLY A 134 8.42 10.36 -6.97
CA GLY A 134 9.79 10.02 -7.33
C GLY A 134 9.99 8.52 -7.61
N ILE A 135 8.90 7.77 -7.79
CA ILE A 135 8.93 6.34 -8.13
C ILE A 135 8.78 6.21 -9.65
N SER A 136 9.50 5.26 -10.26
CA SER A 136 9.45 5.00 -11.71
C SER A 136 8.01 4.77 -12.19
N ASP A 137 7.64 5.45 -13.27
CA ASP A 137 6.36 5.31 -13.96
C ASP A 137 6.13 3.89 -14.49
N ASP A 138 7.17 3.24 -15.03
CA ASP A 138 7.15 1.83 -15.44
C ASP A 138 6.78 0.90 -14.27
N LEU A 139 7.36 1.12 -13.09
CA LEU A 139 7.02 0.31 -11.91
C LEU A 139 5.56 0.50 -11.50
N ILE A 140 5.08 1.74 -11.43
CA ILE A 140 3.68 2.04 -11.07
C ILE A 140 2.73 1.47 -12.13
N TYR A 141 3.10 1.54 -13.42
CA TYR A 141 2.33 0.96 -14.52
C TYR A 141 2.21 -0.57 -14.40
N LYS A 142 3.33 -1.28 -14.20
CA LYS A 142 3.33 -2.74 -14.01
C LYS A 142 2.44 -3.17 -12.83
N LEU A 143 2.50 -2.42 -11.73
CA LEU A 143 1.66 -2.66 -10.55
C LEU A 143 0.17 -2.43 -10.86
N LYS A 144 -0.17 -1.36 -11.59
CA LYS A 144 -1.53 -1.09 -12.07
C LYS A 144 -2.05 -2.23 -12.94
N VAL A 145 -1.27 -2.68 -13.92
CA VAL A 145 -1.68 -3.76 -14.84
C VAL A 145 -2.01 -5.04 -14.06
N LYS A 146 -1.16 -5.44 -13.10
CA LYS A 146 -1.43 -6.60 -12.24
C LYS A 146 -2.75 -6.46 -11.47
N LEU A 147 -3.04 -5.28 -10.93
CA LEU A 147 -4.30 -5.03 -10.23
C LEU A 147 -5.53 -5.09 -11.16
N GLU A 148 -5.42 -4.60 -12.39
CA GLU A 148 -6.52 -4.65 -13.36
C GLU A 148 -6.76 -6.07 -13.88
N ILE A 149 -5.71 -6.89 -14.04
CA ILE A 149 -5.86 -8.32 -14.39
C ILE A 149 -6.62 -9.05 -13.28
N ILE A 150 -6.17 -8.93 -12.03
CA ILE A 150 -6.83 -9.55 -10.86
C ILE A 150 -8.30 -9.12 -10.75
N ARG A 151 -8.61 -7.89 -11.18
CA ARG A 151 -9.99 -7.39 -11.19
C ARG A 151 -10.82 -7.94 -12.36
N ALA A 152 -10.22 -8.19 -13.52
CA ALA A 152 -10.94 -8.69 -14.70
C ALA A 152 -11.31 -10.17 -14.56
N ASP A 153 -10.54 -10.93 -13.77
CA ASP A 153 -10.72 -12.36 -13.54
C ASP A 153 -11.73 -12.69 -12.40
N ILE A 154 -12.34 -11.69 -11.78
CA ILE A 154 -13.31 -11.81 -10.66
C ILE A 154 -14.60 -11.06 -11.01
#